data_AF-A0A2W6AMK5-F1
#
_entry.id   AF-A0A2W6AMK5-F1
#
_cell.length_a   1.000
_cell.length_b   1.000
_cell.length_c   1.000
_cell.angle_alpha   90.00
_cell.angle_beta   90.00
_cell.angle_gamma   90.00
#
_symmetry.space_group_name_H-M   'P 1'
#
loop_
_entity.id
_entity.type
_entity.pdbx_description
1 polymer ?
#
loop_
_entity_poly.entity_id
_entity_poly.type
_entity_poly.pdbx_seq_one_letter_code
_entity_poly.pdbx_strand_id
1 'polypeptide(L)'
;MYRKVGPNQALIVYGMGGTKVHKGGGTIVYPYVQSAKELSLELMSFDVAPTQDLYTQQGVAVTVEAVTQLKVKSDPVSILTAAEQFLSKPPA
;
A
#
# COMPACT_ATOMS: atom_id res chain seq x y z
N MET A 1 14.33 10.33 16.02
CA MET A 1 12.89 10.68 16.14
C MET A 1 12.11 9.40 16.39
N TYR A 2 11.36 9.32 17.49
CA TYR A 2 10.50 8.16 17.76
C TYR A 2 9.26 8.25 16.87
N ARG A 3 8.96 7.16 16.15
CA ARG A 3 7.81 7.09 15.26
C ARG A 3 6.98 5.86 15.63
N LYS A 4 5.74 6.10 16.03
CA LYS A 4 4.77 5.07 16.45
C LYS A 4 3.80 4.84 15.30
N VAL A 5 3.55 3.57 14.96
CA VAL A 5 2.53 3.17 14.00
C VAL A 5 1.42 2.39 14.67
N GLY A 6 0.21 2.48 14.12
CA GLY A 6 -0.95 1.74 14.62
C GLY A 6 -0.81 0.22 14.43
N PRO A 7 -1.65 -0.58 15.11
CA PRO A 7 -1.61 -2.04 15.02
C PRO A 7 -1.83 -2.59 13.60
N ASN A 8 -2.58 -1.86 12.75
CA ASN A 8 -2.83 -2.22 11.35
C ASN A 8 -1.92 -1.47 10.36
N GLN A 9 -0.79 -0.93 10.84
CA GLN A 9 0.15 -0.18 10.01
C GLN A 9 1.56 -0.79 10.11
N ALA A 10 2.28 -0.71 9.00
CA ALA A 10 3.68 -1.09 8.89
C ALA A 10 4.54 0.16 8.68
N LEU A 11 5.61 0.27 9.45
CA LEU A 11 6.66 1.26 9.26
C LEU A 11 7.85 0.62 8.55
N ILE A 12 8.17 1.12 7.38
CA ILE A 12 9.32 0.70 6.59
C ILE A 12 10.41 1.74 6.80
N VAL A 13 11.47 1.35 7.50
CA VAL A 13 12.67 2.17 7.72
C VAL A 13 13.72 1.73 6.73
N TYR A 14 14.23 2.65 5.91
CA TYR A 14 15.25 2.39 4.90
C TYR A 14 16.38 3.42 4.99
N GLY A 15 17.61 3.02 4.67
CA GLY A 15 18.79 3.88 4.74
C GLY A 15 20.02 3.12 5.24
N MET A 16 20.85 3.80 6.03
CA MET A 16 22.10 3.25 6.54
C MET A 16 21.83 2.08 7.50
N GLY A 17 22.24 0.87 7.09
CA GLY A 17 21.96 -0.38 7.81
C GLY A 17 20.86 -1.26 7.20
N GLY A 18 20.38 -0.92 6.01
CA GLY A 18 19.42 -1.73 5.23
C GLY A 18 17.96 -1.38 5.49
N THR A 19 17.05 -2.13 4.85
CA THR A 19 15.60 -1.92 4.96
C THR A 19 15.03 -2.81 6.05
N LYS A 20 14.35 -2.22 7.04
CA LYS A 20 13.69 -2.93 8.14
C LYS A 20 12.20 -2.60 8.17
N VAL A 21 11.38 -3.62 8.40
CA VAL A 21 9.93 -3.49 8.51
C VAL A 21 9.51 -3.71 9.95
N HIS A 22 8.80 -2.75 10.53
CA HIS A 22 8.22 -2.82 11.87
C HIS A 22 6.69 -2.77 11.76
N LYS A 23 5.99 -3.74 12.37
CA LYS A 23 4.52 -3.83 12.37
C LYS A 23 3.99 -3.52 13.77
N GLY A 24 2.93 -2.71 13.88
CA GLY A 24 2.16 -2.56 15.11
C GLY A 24 2.96 -2.15 16.35
N GLY A 25 3.88 -1.20 16.21
CA GLY A 25 4.74 -0.75 17.30
C GLY A 25 5.37 0.62 17.03
N GLY A 26 6.33 1.02 17.86
CA GLY A 26 7.10 2.24 17.64
C GLY A 26 8.59 1.95 17.54
N THR A 27 9.27 2.64 16.64
CA THR A 27 10.72 2.51 16.44
C THR A 27 11.39 3.88 16.48
N ILE A 28 12.67 3.91 16.81
CA ILE A 28 13.47 5.12 16.77
C ILE A 28 14.12 5.19 15.39
N VAL A 29 13.74 6.20 14.61
CA VAL A 29 14.30 6.46 13.28
C VAL A 29 15.32 7.59 13.42
N TYR A 30 16.53 7.39 12.89
CA TYR A 30 17.56 8.43 12.84
C TYR A 30 17.42 9.27 11.55
N PRO A 31 16.82 10.47 11.59
CA PRO A 31 16.40 11.19 10.38
C PRO A 31 17.57 11.60 9.46
N TYR A 32 18.79 11.70 9.98
CA TYR A 32 19.97 12.06 9.17
C TYR A 32 20.48 10.94 8.28
N VAL A 33 20.22 9.67 8.62
CA VAL A 33 20.77 8.49 7.92
C VAL A 33 19.71 7.45 7.54
N GLN A 34 18.51 7.60 8.08
CA GLN A 34 17.39 6.69 7.89
C GLN A 34 16.13 7.48 7.55
N SER A 35 15.44 7.03 6.52
CA SER A 35 14.11 7.46 6.15
C SER A 35 13.08 6.44 6.61
N ALA A 36 11.86 6.89 6.89
CA ALA A 36 10.77 6.01 7.26
C ALA A 36 9.50 6.35 6.48
N LYS A 37 8.87 5.34 5.89
CA LYS A 37 7.57 5.43 5.24
C LYS A 37 6.57 4.51 5.93
N GLU A 38 5.34 4.99 6.06
CA GLU A 38 4.24 4.24 6.64
C GLU A 38 3.43 3.59 5.52
N LEU A 39 3.01 2.35 5.73
CA LEU A 39 2.12 1.61 4.84
C LEU A 39 0.95 1.07 5.66
N SER A 40 -0.28 1.36 5.24
CA SER A 40 -1.47 0.77 5.86
C SER A 40 -1.61 -0.69 5.42
N LEU A 41 -1.86 -1.59 6.37
CA LEU A 41 -2.21 -3.00 6.12
C LEU A 41 -3.72 -3.23 6.15
N GLU A 42 -4.49 -2.15 6.15
CA GLU A 42 -5.94 -2.19 6.07
C GLU A 42 -6.41 -2.62 4.67
N LEU A 43 -7.67 -3.05 4.58
CA LEU A 43 -8.30 -3.40 3.32
C LEU A 43 -8.42 -2.13 2.47
N MET A 44 -7.59 -2.00 1.44
CA MET A 44 -7.71 -0.92 0.47
C MET A 44 -8.72 -1.37 -0.58
N SER A 45 -9.83 -0.64 -0.66
CA SER A 45 -10.82 -0.82 -1.72
C SER A 45 -10.41 0.09 -2.87
N PHE A 46 -10.20 -0.47 -4.06
CA PHE A 46 -9.98 0.29 -5.27
C PHE A 46 -11.22 0.16 -6.13
N ASP A 47 -11.87 1.29 -6.41
CA ASP A 47 -12.96 1.38 -7.36
C ASP A 47 -12.35 1.33 -8.76
N VAL A 48 -12.33 0.14 -9.34
CA VAL A 48 -11.95 -0.05 -10.72
C VAL A 48 -13.21 0.21 -11.53
N ALA A 49 -13.58 1.47 -11.70
CA ALA A 49 -14.55 1.85 -12.71
C ALA A 49 -13.83 1.79 -14.07
N PRO A 50 -14.10 0.80 -14.94
CA PRO A 50 -13.67 0.91 -16.32
C PRO A 50 -14.33 2.17 -16.91
N THR A 51 -13.52 3.16 -17.31
CA THR A 51 -13.97 4.36 -18.04
C THR A 51 -14.45 4.06 -19.46
N GLN A 52 -14.53 2.79 -19.84
CA GLN A 52 -14.88 2.35 -21.17
C GLN A 52 -16.17 1.52 -21.12
N ASP A 53 -17.18 1.99 -21.85
CA ASP A 53 -18.43 1.26 -22.06
C ASP A 53 -18.12 -0.10 -22.67
N LEU A 54 -18.30 -1.15 -21.86
CA LEU A 54 -18.19 -2.51 -22.33
C LEU A 54 -19.48 -2.85 -23.08
N TYR A 55 -19.37 -2.97 -24.41
CA TYR A 55 -20.48 -3.37 -25.25
C TYR A 55 -20.64 -4.89 -25.16
N THR A 56 -21.86 -5.34 -24.83
CA THR A 56 -22.21 -6.76 -24.89
C THR A 56 -22.21 -7.24 -26.34
N GLN A 57 -22.16 -8.56 -26.56
CA GLN A 57 -22.23 -9.13 -27.92
C GLN A 57 -23.53 -8.78 -28.66
N GLN A 58 -24.57 -8.35 -27.95
CA GLN A 58 -25.82 -7.84 -28.50
C GLN A 58 -25.84 -6.31 -28.74
N GLY A 59 -24.73 -5.60 -28.52
CA GLY A 59 -24.59 -4.17 -28.84
C GLY A 59 -25.16 -3.20 -27.80
N VAL A 60 -25.45 -3.67 -26.58
CA VAL A 60 -25.95 -2.82 -25.49
C VAL A 60 -24.77 -2.30 -24.67
N ALA A 61 -24.70 -0.99 -24.46
CA ALA A 61 -23.73 -0.38 -23.55
C ALA A 61 -24.10 -0.72 -22.10
N VAL A 62 -23.21 -1.40 -21.38
CA VAL A 62 -23.38 -1.72 -19.97
C VAL A 62 -22.24 -1.08 -19.18
N THR A 63 -22.60 -0.21 -18.25
CA THR A 63 -21.66 0.31 -17.25
C THR A 63 -21.48 -0.75 -16.18
N VAL A 64 -20.26 -1.29 -16.06
CA VAL A 64 -19.91 -2.26 -15.01
C VAL A 64 -19.12 -1.51 -13.95
N GLU A 65 -19.69 -1.42 -12.75
CA GLU A 65 -18.95 -0.97 -11.57
C GLU A 65 -18.27 -2.20 -10.93
N ALA A 66 -16.94 -2.19 -10.85
CA ALA A 66 -16.17 -3.25 -10.19
C ALA A 66 -15.42 -2.71 -8.98
N VAL A 67 -15.79 -3.19 -7.79
CA VAL A 67 -15.07 -2.89 -6.55
C VAL A 67 -14.08 -4.02 -6.27
N THR A 68 -12.80 -3.70 -6.19
CA THR A 68 -11.76 -4.68 -5.83
C THR A 68 -11.25 -4.39 -4.42
N GLN A 69 -11.28 -5.40 -3.55
CA GLN A 69 -10.71 -5.32 -2.20
C GLN A 69 -9.33 -5.99 -2.18
N LEU A 70 -8.28 -5.21 -1.91
CA LEU A 70 -6.90 -5.70 -1.86
C LEU A 70 -6.38 -5.62 -0.42
N LYS A 71 -5.73 -6.70 0.04
CA LYS A 71 -5.04 -6.77 1.33
C LYS A 71 -3.60 -7.18 1.16
N VAL A 72 -2.69 -6.37 1.69
CA VAL A 72 -1.27 -6.73 1.75
C VAL A 72 -1.07 -7.75 2.87
N LYS A 73 -0.48 -8.90 2.53
CA LYS A 73 -0.11 -9.92 3.51
C LYS A 73 0.90 -9.34 4.50
N SER A 74 0.77 -9.67 5.78
CA SER A 74 1.62 -9.11 6.84
C SER A 74 3.05 -9.67 6.89
N ASP A 75 3.52 -10.34 5.84
CA ASP A 75 4.87 -10.89 5.77
C ASP A 75 5.88 -9.77 5.44
N PRO A 76 7.10 -9.80 5.99
CA PRO A 76 8.11 -8.78 5.71
C PRO A 76 8.41 -8.62 4.22
N VAL A 77 8.51 -9.73 3.48
CA VAL A 77 8.77 -9.72 2.03
C VAL A 77 7.60 -9.08 1.27
N SER A 78 6.36 -9.47 1.59
CA SER A 78 5.17 -8.90 0.97
C SER A 78 5.01 -7.41 1.26
N ILE A 79 5.36 -6.96 2.46
CA ILE A 79 5.33 -5.53 2.83
C ILE A 79 6.39 -4.75 2.05
N LEU A 80 7.59 -5.31 1.83
CA LEU A 80 8.62 -4.66 1.02
C LEU A 80 8.21 -4.57 -0.45
N THR A 81 7.66 -5.63 -1.02
CA THR A 81 7.14 -5.60 -2.39
C THR A 81 5.98 -4.61 -2.52
N ALA A 82 5.06 -4.59 -1.55
CA ALA A 82 3.98 -3.62 -1.52
C ALA A 82 4.52 -2.18 -1.36
N ALA A 83 5.54 -1.98 -0.54
CA ALA A 83 6.20 -0.68 -0.38
C ALA A 83 6.76 -0.18 -1.72
N GLU A 84 7.41 -1.05 -2.49
CA GLU A 84 7.94 -0.70 -3.81
C GLU A 84 6.82 -0.33 -4.80
N GLN A 85 5.72 -1.09 -4.81
CA GLN A 85 4.64 -0.92 -5.79
C GLN A 85 3.63 0.19 -5.43
N PHE A 86 3.36 0.41 -4.14
CA PHE A 86 2.37 1.37 -3.67
C PHE A 86 2.97 2.72 -3.24
N LEU A 87 4.21 2.77 -2.72
CA LEU A 87 4.81 4.05 -2.28
C LEU A 87 5.50 4.82 -3.41
N SER A 88 5.66 4.21 -4.58
CA SER A 88 6.24 4.83 -5.79
C SER A 88 5.18 5.44 -6.70
N LYS A 89 3.91 5.03 -6.57
CA LYS A 89 2.80 5.60 -7.33
C LYS A 89 2.05 6.62 -6.47
N PRO A 90 1.97 7.90 -6.88
CA PRO A 90 1.02 8.80 -6.26
C PRO A 90 -0.40 8.25 -6.43
N PRO A 91 -1.32 8.47 -5.47
CA PRO A 91 -2.73 8.19 -5.69
C PRO A 91 -3.17 8.95 -6.94
N ALA A 92 -3.73 8.21 -7.91
CA ALA A 92 -4.35 8.79 -9.10
C ALA A 92 -5.65 9.51 -8.72
#